data_AF-A0A857V7X2-F1
#
_entry.id   AF-A0A857V7X2-F1
#
_cell.length_a   1.000
_cell.length_b   1.000
_cell.length_c   1.000
_cell.angle_alpha   90.00
_cell.angle_beta   90.00
_cell.angle_gamma   90.00
#
_symmetry.space_group_name_H-M   'P 1'
#
loop_
_entity.id
_entity.type
_entity.pdbx_description
1 polymer ?
#
loop_
_entity_poly.entity_id
_entity_poly.type
_entity_poly.pdbx_seq_one_letter_code
_entity_poly.pdbx_strand_id
1 'polypeptide(L)'
;MYSGTTFHTKSGNLMGVHQKIDRVARRHIVQLLPSWCNFPSSKEILHFEGNNGPDGIKRKSPAVDEPWHFIDPHDPNDVALLEMIDQHITNLAAALSANNCERAAFEAAWMAHAITDGLTPPHHFPLEEKLAQLRGEGMETRNSLIKKSLIPGETVLKTLRNNWEFWGAKGVMTMHLAFEAGVASVVAYQRFAAGLPQQHDIEEVRRAGFRAFYLGCVNQVADMAMYEKFAKTGWTTELARQTNRQLMPLIIRAVVLGWLSAVWLVEEQRAR
;
A
#
# COMPACT_ATOMS: atom_id res chain seq x y z
N MET A 1 14.12 1.18 29.15
CA MET A 1 15.11 2.22 28.80
C MET A 1 14.49 3.15 27.76
N TYR A 2 14.79 4.45 27.88
CA TYR A 2 14.10 5.59 27.26
C TYR A 2 14.14 5.69 25.74
N SER A 3 13.11 6.32 25.16
CA SER A 3 13.04 7.16 23.94
C SER A 3 11.79 6.78 23.11
N GLY A 4 10.89 7.68 22.73
CA GLY A 4 11.08 9.11 22.55
C GLY A 4 9.77 9.89 22.49
N THR A 5 10.00 11.19 22.63
CA THR A 5 9.11 12.33 22.65
C THR A 5 7.98 12.28 21.63
N THR A 6 6.76 12.37 22.16
CA THR A 6 5.54 12.80 21.49
C THR A 6 5.70 14.23 20.98
N PHE A 7 5.91 14.42 19.68
CA PHE A 7 5.62 15.68 19.00
C PHE A 7 4.75 15.41 17.77
N HIS A 8 3.45 15.67 17.95
CA HIS A 8 2.36 15.82 16.98
C HIS A 8 1.94 14.65 16.05
N THR A 9 0.71 14.19 16.32
CA THR A 9 -0.05 13.05 15.77
C THR A 9 -0.84 13.34 14.48
N LYS A 10 -0.44 14.32 13.65
CA LYS A 10 -1.27 14.79 12.50
C LYS A 10 -0.76 14.46 11.09
N SER A 11 0.24 13.60 10.95
CA SER A 11 0.56 12.96 9.65
C SER A 11 -0.10 11.59 9.48
N GLY A 12 -0.94 11.17 10.44
CA GLY A 12 -1.45 9.80 10.57
C GLY A 12 -2.70 9.46 9.75
N ASN A 13 -3.10 10.28 8.77
CA ASN A 13 -4.33 10.02 8.02
C ASN A 13 -4.16 8.88 7.00
N LEU A 14 -3.06 8.86 6.23
CA LEU A 14 -2.73 7.73 5.35
C LEU A 14 -2.48 6.45 6.18
N MET A 15 -1.67 6.57 7.25
CA MET A 15 -1.51 5.50 8.25
C MET A 15 -2.87 5.00 8.78
N GLY A 16 -3.84 5.89 8.97
CA GLY A 16 -5.20 5.53 9.39
C GLY A 16 -5.96 4.67 8.37
N VAL A 17 -5.71 4.85 7.06
CA VAL A 17 -6.30 4.06 5.98
C VAL A 17 -5.72 2.65 5.95
N HIS A 18 -4.39 2.50 6.00
CA HIS A 18 -3.74 1.17 6.08
C HIS A 18 -4.25 0.38 7.29
N GLN A 19 -4.21 1.00 8.46
CA GLN A 19 -4.74 0.38 9.67
C GLN A 19 -6.25 0.05 9.56
N LYS A 20 -7.01 0.82 8.79
CA LYS A 20 -8.43 0.53 8.55
C LYS A 20 -8.58 -0.71 7.67
N ILE A 21 -7.82 -0.81 6.61
CA ILE A 21 -7.78 -1.97 5.71
C ILE A 21 -7.42 -3.21 6.51
N ASP A 22 -6.34 -3.20 7.29
CA ASP A 22 -5.90 -4.34 8.10
C ASP A 22 -6.97 -4.83 9.07
N ARG A 23 -7.62 -3.90 9.79
CA ARG A 23 -8.70 -4.24 10.73
C ARG A 23 -9.89 -4.89 10.02
N VAL A 24 -10.21 -4.44 8.80
CA VAL A 24 -11.33 -5.00 8.04
C VAL A 24 -10.93 -6.34 7.42
N ALA A 25 -9.78 -6.42 6.76
CA ALA A 25 -9.22 -7.65 6.20
C ALA A 25 -9.11 -8.73 7.28
N ARG A 26 -8.65 -8.39 8.48
CA ARG A 26 -8.51 -9.36 9.58
C ARG A 26 -9.85 -9.87 10.10
N ARG A 27 -10.90 -9.04 10.05
CA ARG A 27 -12.28 -9.45 10.35
C ARG A 27 -12.85 -10.37 9.26
N HIS A 28 -12.43 -10.18 8.02
CA HIS A 28 -12.88 -11.00 6.89
C HIS A 28 -12.18 -12.35 6.87
N ILE A 29 -10.84 -12.38 6.94
CA ILE A 29 -10.08 -13.62 6.84
C ILE A 29 -10.43 -14.62 7.94
N VAL A 30 -10.79 -14.18 9.15
CA VAL A 30 -11.13 -15.10 10.26
C VAL A 30 -12.26 -16.06 9.94
N GLN A 31 -13.14 -15.68 9.00
CA GLN A 31 -14.27 -16.51 8.55
C GLN A 31 -13.83 -17.61 7.57
N LEU A 32 -12.61 -17.49 7.04
CA LEU A 32 -12.04 -18.32 5.97
C LEU A 32 -10.85 -19.15 6.46
N LEU A 33 -10.38 -18.93 7.69
CA LEU A 33 -9.24 -19.64 8.24
C LEU A 33 -9.61 -21.09 8.59
N PRO A 34 -8.73 -22.05 8.28
CA PRO A 34 -8.87 -23.41 8.78
C PRO A 34 -8.62 -23.46 10.30
N SER A 35 -9.17 -24.47 10.98
CA SER A 35 -9.13 -24.58 12.45
C SER A 35 -7.72 -24.67 13.04
N TRP A 36 -6.74 -25.14 12.26
CA TRP A 36 -5.36 -25.25 12.69
C TRP A 36 -4.62 -23.90 12.70
N CYS A 37 -5.11 -22.90 11.97
CA CYS A 37 -4.35 -21.69 11.69
C CYS A 37 -4.47 -20.67 12.83
N ASN A 38 -3.40 -20.53 13.61
CA ASN A 38 -3.26 -19.45 14.59
C ASN A 38 -2.81 -18.14 13.91
N PHE A 39 -3.75 -17.45 13.25
CA PHE A 39 -3.44 -16.23 12.52
C PHE A 39 -3.40 -14.98 13.43
N PRO A 40 -2.38 -14.10 13.31
CA PRO A 40 -2.20 -12.94 14.18
C PRO A 40 -3.43 -12.05 14.32
N SER A 41 -3.71 -11.54 15.52
CA SER A 41 -4.82 -10.61 15.77
C SER A 41 -4.59 -9.24 15.11
N SER A 42 -5.65 -8.45 14.95
CA SER A 42 -5.51 -7.07 14.44
C SER A 42 -4.56 -6.24 15.30
N LYS A 43 -4.50 -6.46 16.62
CA LYS A 43 -3.58 -5.71 17.48
C LYS A 43 -2.11 -6.02 17.17
N GLU A 44 -1.81 -7.29 16.88
CA GLU A 44 -0.46 -7.74 16.54
C GLU A 44 -0.06 -7.28 15.14
N ILE A 45 -0.96 -7.36 14.15
CA ILE A 45 -0.68 -6.86 12.80
C ILE A 45 -0.39 -5.35 12.84
N LEU A 46 -1.27 -4.57 13.49
CA LEU A 46 -1.11 -3.12 13.60
C LEU A 46 0.12 -2.68 14.41
N HIS A 47 0.76 -3.60 15.15
CA HIS A 47 2.03 -3.31 15.82
C HIS A 47 3.15 -2.98 14.81
N PHE A 48 3.08 -3.57 13.62
CA PHE A 48 4.04 -3.42 12.53
C PHE A 48 3.59 -2.41 11.46
N GLU A 49 2.65 -1.53 11.81
CA GLU A 49 2.19 -0.43 10.95
C GLU A 49 2.69 0.94 11.46
N GLY A 50 2.54 1.96 10.62
CA GLY A 50 2.95 3.33 10.97
C GLY A 50 4.43 3.43 11.37
N ASN A 51 4.72 3.95 12.58
CA ASN A 51 6.11 4.19 13.03
C ASN A 51 6.97 2.91 13.16
N ASN A 52 6.35 1.75 13.26
CA ASN A 52 7.01 0.45 13.38
C ASN A 52 6.96 -0.35 12.07
N GLY A 53 6.30 0.21 11.05
CA GLY A 53 6.12 -0.41 9.74
C GLY A 53 6.90 0.28 8.64
N PRO A 54 6.57 -0.03 7.37
CA PRO A 54 7.19 0.52 6.17
C PRO A 54 7.33 2.05 6.18
N ASP A 55 6.26 2.79 6.51
CA ASP A 55 6.28 4.25 6.58
C ASP A 55 7.17 4.82 7.71
N GLY A 56 7.37 4.03 8.76
CA GLY A 56 8.31 4.35 9.84
C GLY A 56 9.75 4.34 9.35
N ILE A 57 10.11 3.42 8.45
CA ILE A 57 11.44 3.33 7.84
C ILE A 57 11.65 4.51 6.89
N LYS A 58 10.67 4.87 6.04
CA LYS A 58 10.73 6.06 5.17
C LYS A 58 11.05 7.34 5.94
N ARG A 59 10.64 7.44 7.21
CA ARG A 59 10.98 8.56 8.11
C ARG A 59 12.32 8.41 8.81
N LYS A 60 12.68 7.18 9.23
CA LYS A 60 13.86 6.89 10.07
C LYS A 60 15.15 6.74 9.25
N SER A 61 15.06 6.23 8.02
CA SER A 61 16.19 5.93 7.13
C SER A 61 15.88 6.40 5.70
N PRO A 62 15.89 7.72 5.43
CA PRO A 62 15.56 8.25 4.11
C PRO A 62 16.50 7.71 3.01
N ALA A 63 15.94 7.15 1.95
CA ALA A 63 16.65 6.57 0.79
C ALA A 63 17.56 5.35 1.13
N VAL A 64 17.33 4.70 2.27
CA VAL A 64 18.01 3.43 2.63
C VAL A 64 16.93 2.44 3.03
N ASP A 65 16.82 1.33 2.29
CA ASP A 65 15.83 0.25 2.50
C ASP A 65 14.36 0.72 2.51
N GLU A 66 14.04 1.77 1.73
CA GLU A 66 12.64 2.19 1.57
C GLU A 66 11.89 1.17 0.72
N PRO A 67 10.80 0.57 1.21
CA PRO A 67 10.04 -0.36 0.41
C PRO A 67 9.48 0.38 -0.81
N TRP A 68 9.81 -0.18 -1.98
CA TRP A 68 9.28 0.23 -3.28
C TRP A 68 7.76 0.05 -3.28
N HIS A 69 7.02 1.11 -3.58
CA HIS A 69 5.55 1.14 -3.45
C HIS A 69 4.83 1.55 -4.74
N PHE A 70 5.56 1.75 -5.84
CA PHE A 70 4.99 2.01 -7.15
C PHE A 70 4.88 0.73 -7.96
N ILE A 71 3.89 0.68 -8.85
CA ILE A 71 3.78 -0.32 -9.90
C ILE A 71 3.22 0.34 -11.14
N ASP A 72 3.92 0.23 -12.27
CA ASP A 72 3.40 0.64 -13.57
C ASP A 72 2.51 -0.46 -14.16
N PRO A 73 1.18 -0.26 -14.25
CA PRO A 73 0.27 -1.24 -14.86
C PRO A 73 0.56 -1.51 -16.34
N HIS A 74 1.36 -0.67 -17.00
CA HIS A 74 1.68 -0.75 -18.43
C HIS A 74 3.08 -1.30 -18.72
N ASP A 75 3.96 -1.43 -17.71
CA ASP A 75 5.26 -2.07 -17.87
C ASP A 75 5.23 -3.52 -17.34
N PRO A 76 5.22 -4.54 -18.22
CA PRO A 76 5.24 -5.94 -17.78
C PRO A 76 6.52 -6.34 -17.06
N ASN A 77 7.58 -5.51 -17.08
CA ASN A 77 8.84 -5.75 -16.39
C ASN A 77 8.89 -5.08 -15.01
N ASP A 78 7.91 -4.25 -14.63
CA ASP A 78 7.82 -3.68 -13.28
C ASP A 78 7.29 -4.72 -12.29
N VAL A 79 8.20 -5.60 -11.87
CA VAL A 79 7.89 -6.79 -11.06
C VAL A 79 8.32 -6.68 -9.60
N ALA A 80 9.00 -5.60 -9.21
CA ALA A 80 9.63 -5.48 -7.89
C ALA A 80 8.62 -5.59 -6.74
N LEU A 81 7.47 -4.90 -6.86
CA LEU A 81 6.40 -5.00 -5.88
C LEU A 81 5.79 -6.41 -5.81
N LEU A 82 5.63 -7.07 -6.97
CA LEU A 82 5.08 -8.41 -7.06
C LEU A 82 6.00 -9.44 -6.39
N GLU A 83 7.31 -9.33 -6.61
CA GLU A 83 8.32 -10.16 -5.96
C GLU A 83 8.33 -9.96 -4.44
N MET A 84 8.20 -8.71 -3.97
CA MET A 84 8.08 -8.42 -2.55
C MET A 84 6.85 -9.09 -1.93
N ILE A 85 5.70 -9.03 -2.61
CA ILE A 85 4.46 -9.66 -2.14
C ILE A 85 4.63 -11.19 -2.11
N ASP A 86 5.17 -11.82 -3.17
CA ASP A 86 5.41 -13.26 -3.20
C ASP A 86 6.38 -13.73 -2.10
N GLN A 87 7.38 -12.92 -1.78
CA GLN A 87 8.29 -13.17 -0.67
C GLN A 87 7.58 -13.11 0.68
N HIS A 88 6.71 -12.12 0.90
CA HIS A 88 5.90 -12.03 2.11
C HIS A 88 4.91 -13.19 2.24
N ILE A 89 4.31 -13.66 1.14
CA ILE A 89 3.46 -14.88 1.15
C ILE A 89 4.27 -16.08 1.65
N THR A 90 5.45 -16.29 1.09
CA THR A 90 6.33 -17.42 1.45
C THR A 90 6.77 -17.33 2.91
N ASN A 91 7.18 -16.16 3.37
CA ASN A 91 7.63 -15.96 4.74
C ASN A 91 6.50 -16.07 5.76
N LEU A 92 5.30 -15.55 5.42
CA LEU A 92 4.11 -15.69 6.25
C LEU A 92 3.74 -17.16 6.41
N ALA A 93 3.79 -17.95 5.33
CA ALA A 93 3.54 -19.39 5.38
C ALA A 93 4.53 -20.12 6.30
N ALA A 94 5.83 -19.77 6.19
CA ALA A 94 6.85 -20.33 7.07
C ALA A 94 6.61 -19.96 8.55
N ALA A 95 6.25 -18.70 8.82
CA ALA A 95 5.97 -18.23 10.18
C ALA A 95 4.72 -18.90 10.78
N LEU A 96 3.65 -19.06 10.00
CA LEU A 96 2.43 -19.77 10.39
C LEU A 96 2.72 -21.25 10.69
N SER A 97 3.52 -21.91 9.86
CA SER A 97 3.95 -23.30 10.07
C SER A 97 4.74 -23.47 11.37
N ALA A 98 5.60 -22.50 11.69
CA ALA A 98 6.40 -22.49 12.91
C ALA A 98 5.63 -21.98 14.16
N ASN A 99 4.35 -21.62 14.03
CA ASN A 99 3.57 -20.93 15.07
C ASN A 99 4.26 -19.66 15.62
N ASN A 100 5.06 -18.98 14.78
CA ASN A 100 5.72 -17.73 15.13
C ASN A 100 4.76 -16.55 14.88
N CYS A 101 3.93 -16.23 15.88
CA CYS A 101 2.90 -15.19 15.76
C CYS A 101 3.50 -13.80 15.48
N GLU A 102 4.64 -13.46 16.09
CA GLU A 102 5.29 -12.16 15.88
C GLU A 102 5.78 -12.01 14.44
N ARG A 103 6.47 -13.01 13.89
CA ARG A 103 6.91 -12.98 12.49
C ARG A 103 5.70 -13.01 11.54
N ALA A 104 4.68 -13.82 11.82
CA ALA A 104 3.48 -13.85 11.02
C ALA A 104 2.77 -12.48 11.00
N ALA A 105 2.72 -11.78 12.13
CA ALA A 105 2.15 -10.45 12.22
C ALA A 105 2.93 -9.42 11.39
N PHE A 106 4.26 -9.49 11.45
CA PHE A 106 5.15 -8.67 10.63
C PHE A 106 4.90 -8.89 9.13
N GLU A 107 4.94 -10.14 8.68
CA GLU A 107 4.75 -10.48 7.25
C GLU A 107 3.35 -10.11 6.77
N ALA A 108 2.33 -10.31 7.62
CA ALA A 108 0.96 -9.94 7.31
C ALA A 108 0.80 -8.41 7.15
N ALA A 109 1.36 -7.61 8.05
CA ALA A 109 1.30 -6.15 7.97
C ALA A 109 2.02 -5.62 6.73
N TRP A 110 3.27 -6.04 6.52
CA TRP A 110 4.08 -5.56 5.41
C TRP A 110 3.51 -5.95 4.04
N MET A 111 2.96 -7.16 3.92
CA MET A 111 2.25 -7.55 2.70
C MET A 111 0.99 -6.72 2.49
N ALA A 112 0.20 -6.45 3.53
CA ALA A 112 -1.00 -5.64 3.41
C ALA A 112 -0.67 -4.20 3.00
N HIS A 113 0.43 -3.65 3.52
CA HIS A 113 0.97 -2.36 3.12
C HIS A 113 1.35 -2.35 1.63
N ALA A 114 2.18 -3.29 1.17
CA ALA A 114 2.59 -3.40 -0.22
C ALA A 114 1.41 -3.56 -1.19
N ILE A 115 0.45 -4.43 -0.85
CA ILE A 115 -0.79 -4.63 -1.63
C ILE A 115 -1.60 -3.33 -1.71
N THR A 116 -1.74 -2.61 -0.60
CA THR A 116 -2.51 -1.37 -0.51
C THR A 116 -1.87 -0.25 -1.31
N ASP A 117 -0.56 -0.07 -1.17
CA ASP A 117 0.21 0.93 -1.92
C ASP A 117 0.11 0.66 -3.43
N GLY A 118 0.39 -0.57 -3.87
CA GLY A 118 0.28 -0.94 -5.29
C GLY A 118 -1.14 -0.93 -5.86
N LEU A 119 -2.17 -0.70 -5.06
CA LEU A 119 -3.55 -0.47 -5.52
C LEU A 119 -4.03 0.97 -5.26
N THR A 120 -3.14 1.85 -4.79
CA THR A 120 -3.43 3.27 -4.58
C THR A 120 -3.23 4.01 -5.90
N PRO A 121 -4.26 4.64 -6.50
CA PRO A 121 -4.16 5.17 -7.87
C PRO A 121 -3.00 6.15 -8.12
N PRO A 122 -2.64 7.07 -7.20
CA PRO A 122 -1.44 7.89 -7.36
C PRO A 122 -0.10 7.12 -7.46
N HIS A 123 -0.06 5.84 -7.07
CA HIS A 123 1.12 4.98 -7.09
C HIS A 123 1.25 4.19 -8.42
N HIS A 124 0.29 4.34 -9.34
CA HIS A 124 0.37 3.85 -10.73
C HIS A 124 0.91 4.90 -11.69
N PHE A 125 0.97 6.15 -11.24
CA PHE A 125 1.59 7.22 -12.01
C PHE A 125 3.11 7.10 -11.88
N PRO A 126 3.91 7.37 -12.94
CA PRO A 126 5.36 7.37 -12.89
C PRO A 126 5.86 8.61 -12.13
N LEU A 127 5.49 8.68 -10.84
CA LEU A 127 5.85 9.75 -9.93
C LEU A 127 7.36 9.83 -9.83
N GLU A 128 8.04 8.69 -9.74
CA GLU A 128 9.49 8.63 -9.71
C GLU A 128 10.15 9.21 -10.94
N GLU A 129 9.67 8.85 -12.14
CA GLU A 129 10.20 9.41 -13.38
C GLU A 129 9.96 10.92 -13.44
N LYS A 130 8.77 11.37 -13.05
CA LYS A 130 8.45 12.81 -12.94
C LYS A 130 9.37 13.51 -11.95
N LEU A 131 9.66 12.90 -10.80
CA LEU A 131 10.57 13.46 -9.81
C LEU A 131 12.03 13.43 -10.28
N ALA A 132 12.44 12.39 -11.00
CA ALA A 132 13.76 12.30 -11.62
C ALA A 132 13.92 13.36 -12.71
N GLN A 133 12.91 13.57 -13.56
CA GLN A 133 12.87 14.63 -14.57
C GLN A 133 12.93 16.04 -13.95
N LEU A 134 12.16 16.29 -12.88
CA LEU A 134 12.16 17.58 -12.18
C LEU A 134 13.50 17.89 -11.51
N ARG A 135 14.21 16.86 -11.01
CA ARG A 135 15.47 17.02 -10.27
C ARG A 135 16.72 16.96 -11.14
N GLY A 136 16.71 16.14 -12.18
CA GLY A 136 17.92 15.70 -12.88
C GLY A 136 18.78 14.71 -12.06
N GLU A 137 18.26 14.18 -10.95
CA GLU A 137 18.97 13.29 -10.01
C GLU A 137 18.10 12.09 -9.62
N GLY A 138 18.74 10.93 -9.37
CA GLY A 138 18.10 9.69 -8.91
C GLY A 138 17.65 9.72 -7.45
N MET A 139 16.93 8.69 -7.01
CA MET A 139 16.43 8.58 -5.62
C MET A 139 17.52 8.57 -4.56
N GLU A 140 18.68 8.00 -4.88
CA GLU A 140 19.83 7.88 -3.96
C GLU A 140 20.30 9.24 -3.40
N THR A 141 20.02 10.33 -4.10
CA THR A 141 20.41 11.68 -3.63
C THR A 141 19.44 12.25 -2.57
N ARG A 142 18.30 11.59 -2.34
CA ARG A 142 17.19 12.01 -1.45
C ARG A 142 17.37 11.55 0.00
N ASN A 143 18.60 11.60 0.51
CA ASN A 143 18.99 11.05 1.81
C ASN A 143 18.63 11.90 3.05
N SER A 144 17.81 12.94 2.91
CA SER A 144 17.30 13.71 4.04
C SER A 144 15.91 14.28 3.77
N LEU A 145 15.14 14.55 4.84
CA LEU A 145 13.81 15.14 4.73
C LEU A 145 13.82 16.47 3.97
N ILE A 146 14.84 17.30 4.20
CA ILE A 146 15.02 18.58 3.50
C ILE A 146 15.26 18.32 2.01
N LYS A 147 16.15 17.39 1.69
CA LYS A 147 16.44 17.02 0.30
C LYS A 147 15.31 16.29 -0.39
N LYS A 148 14.34 15.73 0.34
CA LYS A 148 13.09 15.18 -0.22
C LYS A 148 12.09 16.28 -0.56
N SER A 149 11.97 17.29 0.31
CA SER A 149 10.98 18.37 0.18
C SER A 149 11.39 19.52 -0.75
N LEU A 150 12.69 19.76 -0.94
CA LEU A 150 13.20 20.79 -1.86
C LEU A 150 13.68 20.16 -3.16
N ILE A 151 13.20 20.71 -4.28
CA ILE A 151 13.64 20.30 -5.63
C ILE A 151 14.71 21.28 -6.11
N PRO A 152 15.99 20.87 -6.22
CA PRO A 152 17.05 21.77 -6.69
C PRO A 152 16.87 22.10 -8.18
N GLY A 153 17.54 23.16 -8.62
CA GLY A 153 17.69 23.51 -10.03
C GLY A 153 18.99 24.28 -10.26
N GLU A 154 19.54 24.18 -11.46
CA GLU A 154 20.80 24.85 -11.87
C GLU A 154 20.81 26.37 -11.65
N THR A 155 19.63 27.00 -11.61
CA THR A 155 19.46 28.42 -11.34
C THR A 155 18.39 28.65 -10.27
N VAL A 156 18.41 29.83 -9.65
CA VAL A 156 17.37 30.24 -8.69
C VAL A 156 15.98 30.19 -9.34
N LEU A 157 15.86 30.67 -10.59
CA LEU A 157 14.60 30.62 -11.33
C LEU A 157 14.15 29.18 -11.60
N LYS A 158 15.07 28.29 -12.00
CA LYS A 158 14.78 26.85 -12.21
C LYS A 158 14.36 26.18 -10.89
N THR A 159 15.01 26.52 -9.78
CA THR A 159 14.64 26.03 -8.44
C THR A 159 13.23 26.48 -8.06
N LEU A 160 12.88 27.76 -8.24
CA LEU A 160 11.53 28.25 -7.98
C LEU A 160 10.48 27.54 -8.83
N ARG A 161 10.75 27.38 -10.13
CA ARG A 161 9.86 26.65 -11.05
C ARG A 161 9.70 25.19 -10.63
N ASN A 162 10.78 24.48 -10.33
CA ASN A 162 10.76 23.09 -9.91
C ASN A 162 9.95 22.89 -8.63
N ASN A 163 10.11 23.78 -7.64
CA ASN A 163 9.33 23.72 -6.41
C ASN A 163 7.85 24.12 -6.63
N TRP A 164 7.54 24.99 -7.60
CA TRP A 164 6.16 25.23 -8.00
C TRP A 164 5.52 24.02 -8.69
N GLU A 165 6.26 23.32 -9.57
CA GLU A 165 5.80 22.07 -10.21
C GLU A 165 5.66 20.92 -9.21
N PHE A 166 6.33 20.99 -8.06
CA PHE A 166 6.24 19.98 -6.99
C PHE A 166 5.17 20.31 -5.91
N TRP A 167 5.12 21.55 -5.42
CA TRP A 167 4.24 21.99 -4.31
C TRP A 167 3.12 22.96 -4.69
N GLY A 168 3.10 23.50 -5.91
CA GLY A 168 2.07 24.45 -6.35
C GLY A 168 0.65 23.87 -6.32
N ALA A 169 -0.35 24.67 -6.68
CA ALA A 169 -1.77 24.27 -6.63
C ALA A 169 -2.11 23.03 -7.49
N LYS A 170 -1.28 22.71 -8.49
CA LYS A 170 -1.33 21.47 -9.28
C LYS A 170 0.01 20.73 -9.25
N GLY A 171 0.80 20.98 -8.21
CA GLY A 171 2.10 20.35 -8.02
C GLY A 171 1.94 18.86 -7.74
N VAL A 172 2.93 18.08 -8.16
CA VAL A 172 2.85 16.63 -8.15
C VAL A 172 2.60 16.08 -6.72
N MET A 173 3.30 16.58 -5.70
CA MET A 173 3.09 16.14 -4.32
C MET A 173 1.79 16.67 -3.72
N THR A 174 1.42 17.91 -4.04
CA THR A 174 0.16 18.50 -3.58
C THR A 174 -1.02 17.65 -4.03
N MET A 175 -1.01 17.22 -5.29
CA MET A 175 -2.07 16.38 -5.86
C MET A 175 -2.07 14.97 -5.24
N HIS A 176 -0.91 14.36 -5.07
CA HIS A 176 -0.79 13.05 -4.42
C HIS A 176 -1.38 13.07 -2.99
N LEU A 177 -0.91 14.00 -2.14
CA LEU A 177 -1.37 14.13 -0.76
C LEU A 177 -2.86 14.49 -0.67
N ALA A 178 -3.36 15.33 -1.59
CA ALA A 178 -4.77 15.71 -1.61
C ALA A 178 -5.67 14.54 -2.01
N PHE A 179 -5.23 13.66 -2.92
CA PHE A 179 -5.96 12.44 -3.27
C PHE A 179 -6.06 11.50 -2.06
N GLU A 180 -4.93 11.22 -1.41
CA GLU A 180 -4.85 10.36 -0.23
C GLU A 180 -5.69 10.91 0.93
N ALA A 181 -5.66 12.22 1.17
CA ALA A 181 -6.50 12.87 2.16
C ALA A 181 -8.00 12.74 1.83
N GLY A 182 -8.34 12.84 0.54
CA GLY A 182 -9.69 12.59 0.03
C GLY A 182 -10.16 11.17 0.39
N VAL A 183 -9.36 10.15 0.08
CA VAL A 183 -9.64 8.75 0.45
C VAL A 183 -9.82 8.62 1.96
N ALA A 184 -8.88 9.13 2.75
CA ALA A 184 -8.94 9.06 4.21
C ALA A 184 -10.23 9.67 4.78
N SER A 185 -10.73 10.76 4.19
CA SER A 185 -11.94 11.46 4.65
C SER A 185 -13.22 10.63 4.52
N VAL A 186 -13.27 9.63 3.62
CA VAL A 186 -14.50 8.89 3.29
C VAL A 186 -14.54 7.46 3.82
N VAL A 187 -13.40 6.92 4.27
CA VAL A 187 -13.26 5.50 4.64
C VAL A 187 -13.36 5.21 6.14
N ALA A 188 -13.18 6.22 7.00
CA ALA A 188 -12.99 6.05 8.44
C ALA A 188 -14.07 5.17 9.12
N TYR A 189 -15.35 5.36 8.75
CA TYR A 189 -16.49 4.73 9.44
C TYR A 189 -17.08 3.52 8.71
N GLN A 190 -16.60 3.18 7.51
CA GLN A 190 -17.18 2.11 6.69
C GLN A 190 -16.75 0.71 7.17
N ARG A 191 -17.62 -0.30 7.00
CA ARG A 191 -17.30 -1.70 7.36
C ARG A 191 -16.80 -2.54 6.19
N PHE A 192 -17.03 -2.08 4.96
CA PHE A 192 -16.62 -2.72 3.70
C PHE A 192 -16.92 -4.23 3.63
N ALA A 193 -18.20 -4.59 3.82
CA ALA A 193 -18.65 -5.98 3.71
C ALA A 193 -18.34 -6.59 2.32
N ALA A 194 -18.44 -5.79 1.25
CA ALA A 194 -18.10 -6.18 -0.11
C ALA A 194 -16.59 -6.49 -0.35
N GLY A 195 -15.74 -6.22 0.64
CA GLY A 195 -14.33 -6.61 0.62
C GLY A 195 -14.08 -8.05 1.10
N LEU A 196 -15.08 -8.76 1.59
CA LEU A 196 -14.96 -10.19 1.89
C LEU A 196 -14.90 -10.98 0.55
N PRO A 197 -13.83 -11.76 0.30
CA PRO A 197 -13.76 -12.57 -0.91
C PRO A 197 -14.94 -13.52 -1.02
N GLN A 198 -15.48 -13.64 -2.23
CA GLN A 198 -16.47 -14.62 -2.60
C GLN A 198 -15.79 -15.90 -3.07
N GLN A 199 -16.58 -16.96 -3.22
CA GLN A 199 -16.08 -18.26 -3.66
C GLN A 199 -15.35 -18.19 -5.01
N HIS A 200 -15.85 -17.39 -5.97
CA HIS A 200 -15.20 -17.23 -7.26
C HIS A 200 -13.82 -16.55 -7.16
N ASP A 201 -13.65 -15.58 -6.26
CA ASP A 201 -12.36 -14.92 -6.04
C ASP A 201 -11.33 -15.93 -5.48
N ILE A 202 -11.77 -16.79 -4.55
CA ILE A 202 -10.95 -17.85 -3.96
C ILE A 202 -10.52 -18.87 -5.03
N GLU A 203 -11.47 -19.32 -5.86
CA GLU A 203 -11.22 -20.27 -6.94
C GLU A 203 -10.26 -19.70 -8.00
N GLU A 204 -10.41 -18.42 -8.33
CA GLU A 204 -9.51 -17.73 -9.25
C GLU A 204 -8.07 -17.74 -8.73
N VAL A 205 -7.85 -17.33 -7.47
CA VAL A 205 -6.51 -17.30 -6.87
C VAL A 205 -5.93 -18.71 -6.76
N ARG A 206 -6.73 -19.71 -6.36
CA ARG A 206 -6.26 -21.10 -6.28
C ARG A 206 -5.87 -21.68 -7.64
N ARG A 207 -6.52 -21.25 -8.72
CA ARG A 207 -6.24 -21.73 -10.07
C ARG A 207 -5.08 -20.99 -10.73
N ALA A 208 -5.05 -19.66 -10.63
CA ALA A 208 -4.12 -18.81 -11.38
C ALA A 208 -2.92 -18.32 -10.54
N GLY A 209 -2.99 -18.46 -9.22
CA GLY A 209 -2.03 -17.88 -8.27
C GLY A 209 -2.37 -16.44 -7.90
N PHE A 210 -1.90 -16.01 -6.73
CA PHE A 210 -2.15 -14.66 -6.21
C PHE A 210 -1.57 -13.56 -7.09
N ARG A 211 -0.35 -13.77 -7.61
CA ARG A 211 0.32 -12.80 -8.49
C ARG A 211 -0.54 -12.42 -9.71
N ALA A 212 -1.14 -13.41 -10.38
CA ALA A 212 -2.00 -13.17 -11.54
C ALA A 212 -3.28 -12.41 -11.15
N PHE A 213 -3.92 -12.81 -10.05
CA PHE A 213 -5.08 -12.11 -9.51
C PHE A 213 -4.76 -10.65 -9.14
N TYR A 214 -3.62 -10.41 -8.48
CA TYR A 214 -3.20 -9.08 -8.06
C TYR A 214 -2.89 -8.18 -9.26
N LEU A 215 -2.23 -8.69 -10.31
CA LEU A 215 -2.07 -7.98 -11.58
C LEU A 215 -3.42 -7.60 -12.21
N GLY A 216 -4.42 -8.48 -12.14
CA GLY A 216 -5.78 -8.16 -12.53
C GLY A 216 -6.37 -6.98 -11.73
N CYS A 217 -6.12 -6.94 -10.42
CA CYS A 217 -6.54 -5.84 -9.56
C CYS A 217 -5.83 -4.52 -9.93
N VAL A 218 -4.52 -4.57 -10.21
CA VAL A 218 -3.72 -3.40 -10.62
C VAL A 218 -4.29 -2.79 -11.90
N ASN A 219 -4.53 -3.62 -12.92
CA ASN A 219 -5.18 -3.17 -14.16
C ASN A 219 -6.58 -2.60 -13.91
N GLN A 220 -7.38 -3.26 -13.06
CA GLN A 220 -8.72 -2.78 -12.73
C GLN A 220 -8.68 -1.40 -12.07
N VAL A 221 -7.71 -1.12 -11.19
CA VAL A 221 -7.53 0.19 -10.56
C VAL A 221 -7.10 1.24 -11.59
N ALA A 222 -6.16 0.91 -12.49
CA ALA A 222 -5.75 1.79 -13.58
C ALA A 222 -6.95 2.19 -14.47
N ASP A 223 -7.79 1.22 -14.84
CA ASP A 223 -9.00 1.44 -15.64
C ASP A 223 -10.05 2.33 -14.94
N MET A 224 -9.99 2.48 -13.61
CA MET A 224 -10.90 3.39 -12.90
C MET A 224 -10.63 4.86 -13.24
N ALA A 225 -9.40 5.17 -13.71
CA ALA A 225 -8.91 6.51 -14.05
C ALA A 225 -9.18 7.55 -12.94
N MET A 226 -9.08 7.13 -11.67
CA MET A 226 -9.47 7.96 -10.52
C MET A 226 -8.53 9.15 -10.34
N TYR A 227 -7.24 8.95 -10.55
CA TYR A 227 -6.24 10.00 -10.38
C TYR A 227 -6.33 11.06 -11.48
N GLU A 228 -6.59 10.66 -12.73
CA GLU A 228 -6.81 11.56 -13.86
C GLU A 228 -8.09 12.38 -13.68
N LYS A 229 -9.17 11.75 -13.21
CA LYS A 229 -10.41 12.45 -12.86
C LYS A 229 -10.16 13.47 -11.75
N PHE A 230 -9.50 13.05 -10.68
CA PHE A 230 -9.10 13.93 -9.59
C PHE A 230 -8.23 15.11 -10.09
N ALA A 231 -7.27 14.86 -10.99
CA ALA A 231 -6.42 15.90 -11.56
C ALA A 231 -7.20 16.96 -12.35
N LYS A 232 -8.31 16.58 -12.96
CA LYS A 232 -9.19 17.46 -13.74
C LYS A 232 -10.18 18.22 -12.87
N THR A 233 -10.82 17.55 -11.92
CA THR A 233 -11.99 18.09 -11.20
C THR A 233 -11.77 18.33 -9.71
N GLY A 234 -10.60 17.97 -9.16
CA GLY A 234 -10.40 17.89 -7.72
C GLY A 234 -11.17 16.73 -7.09
N TRP A 235 -11.27 16.74 -5.75
CA TRP A 235 -12.01 15.72 -5.00
C TRP A 235 -13.52 15.96 -5.10
N THR A 236 -14.26 14.96 -5.57
CA THR A 236 -15.71 15.06 -5.81
C THR A 236 -16.50 13.99 -5.04
N THR A 237 -17.81 14.18 -4.94
CA THR A 237 -18.72 13.16 -4.37
C THR A 237 -18.74 11.88 -5.19
N GLU A 238 -18.48 11.97 -6.50
CA GLU A 238 -18.33 10.81 -7.38
C GLU A 238 -17.10 9.99 -7.00
N LEU A 239 -15.93 10.64 -6.86
CA LEU A 239 -14.69 9.98 -6.41
C LEU A 239 -14.84 9.39 -5.02
N ALA A 240 -15.50 10.09 -4.09
CA ALA A 240 -15.83 9.57 -2.77
C ALA A 240 -16.69 8.30 -2.83
N ARG A 241 -17.71 8.28 -3.69
CA ARG A 241 -18.58 7.12 -3.89
C ARG A 241 -17.83 5.96 -4.54
N GLN A 242 -17.01 6.25 -5.55
CA GLN A 242 -16.19 5.25 -6.24
C GLN A 242 -15.17 4.62 -5.28
N THR A 243 -14.50 5.44 -4.47
CA THR A 243 -13.59 4.99 -3.41
C THR A 243 -14.26 3.96 -2.49
N ASN A 244 -15.45 4.29 -1.99
CA ASN A 244 -16.15 3.45 -1.02
C ASN A 244 -16.78 2.18 -1.61
N ARG A 245 -17.22 2.23 -2.88
CA ARG A 245 -17.97 1.14 -3.52
C ARG A 245 -17.12 0.21 -4.37
N GLN A 246 -15.97 0.67 -4.86
CA GLN A 246 -15.13 -0.07 -5.80
C GLN A 246 -13.72 -0.24 -5.26
N LEU A 247 -12.98 0.86 -5.07
CA LEU A 247 -11.56 0.83 -4.71
C LEU A 247 -11.31 0.12 -3.37
N MET A 248 -11.95 0.57 -2.29
CA MET A 248 -11.71 0.02 -0.95
C MET A 248 -12.11 -1.46 -0.83
N PRO A 249 -13.30 -1.91 -1.31
CA PRO A 249 -13.62 -3.33 -1.37
C PRO A 249 -12.58 -4.15 -2.14
N LEU A 250 -12.07 -3.64 -3.27
CA LEU A 250 -11.06 -4.33 -4.07
C LEU A 250 -9.75 -4.50 -3.30
N ILE A 251 -9.22 -3.43 -2.70
CA ILE A 251 -7.98 -3.46 -1.92
C ILE A 251 -8.11 -4.44 -0.75
N ILE A 252 -9.19 -4.34 0.03
CA ILE A 252 -9.42 -5.21 1.19
C ILE A 252 -9.48 -6.68 0.75
N ARG A 253 -10.14 -6.96 -0.38
CA ARG A 253 -10.23 -8.31 -0.92
C ARG A 253 -8.86 -8.86 -1.32
N ALA A 254 -8.06 -8.05 -2.00
CA ALA A 254 -6.69 -8.41 -2.37
C ALA A 254 -5.83 -8.72 -1.14
N VAL A 255 -5.91 -7.92 -0.07
CA VAL A 255 -5.19 -8.19 1.18
C VAL A 255 -5.62 -9.52 1.81
N VAL A 256 -6.93 -9.78 1.88
CA VAL A 256 -7.44 -11.05 2.43
C VAL A 256 -6.96 -12.25 1.61
N LEU A 257 -7.02 -12.17 0.28
CA LEU A 257 -6.57 -13.25 -0.60
C LEU A 257 -5.05 -13.44 -0.57
N GLY A 258 -4.27 -12.37 -0.39
CA GLY A 258 -2.82 -12.45 -0.21
C GLY A 258 -2.48 -13.23 1.06
N TRP A 259 -3.11 -12.87 2.19
CA TRP A 259 -2.95 -13.62 3.45
C TRP A 259 -3.42 -15.07 3.33
N LEU A 260 -4.55 -15.34 2.67
CA LEU A 260 -5.04 -16.71 2.45
C LEU A 260 -4.10 -17.54 1.58
N SER A 261 -3.41 -16.92 0.63
CA SER A 261 -2.44 -17.62 -0.22
C SER A 261 -1.29 -18.19 0.60
N ALA A 262 -0.85 -17.49 1.65
CA ALA A 262 0.13 -18.02 2.60
C ALA A 262 -0.43 -19.21 3.41
N VAL A 263 -1.71 -19.15 3.80
CA VAL A 263 -2.38 -20.26 4.51
C VAL A 263 -2.46 -21.50 3.63
N TRP A 264 -2.88 -21.36 2.36
CA TRP A 264 -2.96 -22.48 1.42
C TRP A 264 -1.60 -23.08 1.11
N LEU A 265 -0.55 -22.25 1.01
CA LEU A 265 0.82 -22.73 0.85
C LEU A 265 1.24 -23.66 2.01
N VAL A 266 0.83 -23.37 3.26
CA VAL A 266 1.07 -24.28 4.39
C VAL A 266 0.29 -25.58 4.25
N GLU A 267 -0.97 -25.52 3.81
CA GLU A 267 -1.80 -26.72 3.61
C GLU A 267 -1.19 -27.64 2.53
N GLU A 268 -0.72 -27.06 1.42
CA GLU A 268 -0.04 -27.79 0.36
C GLU A 268 1.27 -28.42 0.82
N GLN A 269 2.04 -27.72 1.66
CA GLN A 269 3.27 -28.25 2.24
C GLN A 269 3.01 -29.41 3.22
N ARG A 270 1.91 -29.37 3.97
CA ARG A 270 1.52 -30.45 4.90
C ARG A 270 0.92 -31.68 4.21
N ALA A 271 0.39 -31.50 2.99
CA ALA A 271 -0.19 -32.59 2.21
C ALA A 271 0.86 -33.41 1.42
N ARG A 272 2.10 -32.92 1.32
CA ARG A 272 3.25 -33.59 0.70
C ARG A 272 4.03 -34.39 1.74
#